data_AF-A0A2W4X6A7-F1
#
_entry.id   AF-A0A2W4X6A7-F1
#
_cell.length_a   1.000
_cell.length_b   1.000
_cell.length_c   1.000
_cell.angle_alpha   90.00
_cell.angle_beta   90.00
_cell.angle_gamma   90.00
#
_symmetry.space_group_name_H-M   'P 1'
#
loop_
_entity.id
_entity.type
_entity.pdbx_description
1 polymer ?
#
loop_
_entity_poly.entity_id
_entity_poly.type
_entity_poly.pdbx_seq_one_letter_code
_entity_poly.pdbx_strand_id
1 'polypeptide(L)'
;MNDWAGRGKVRAREINGGAEIAIEGVTTQARYYKPLVYEFFRKEFPIRPRYGEFEVELVMEYVGEVPRLDLDNLAKALLDALKGHVFFDDSQIARLLCERRAGERDRITVRAVRRD
;
A
#
# COMPACT_ATOMS: atom_id res chain seq x y z
N MET A 1 -5.51 0.91 19.31
CA MET A 1 -4.73 1.13 18.07
C MET A 1 -3.78 -0.04 17.99
N ASN A 2 -3.76 -0.78 16.89
CA ASN A 2 -2.88 -1.96 16.75
C ASN A 2 -1.44 -1.51 16.48
N ASP A 3 -0.49 -2.23 17.06
CA ASP A 3 0.94 -2.00 16.88
C ASP A 3 1.36 -2.30 15.43
N TRP A 4 2.44 -1.65 14.99
CA TRP A 4 3.05 -1.92 13.70
C TRP A 4 3.74 -3.29 13.71
N ALA A 5 3.35 -4.17 12.79
CA ALA A 5 4.10 -5.38 12.45
C ALA A 5 5.00 -5.10 11.24
N GLY A 6 6.21 -5.65 11.20
CA GLY A 6 7.15 -5.35 10.11
C GLY A 6 8.15 -6.45 9.83
N ARG A 7 8.52 -6.59 8.54
CA ARG A 7 9.58 -7.46 8.06
C ARG A 7 10.34 -6.79 6.91
N GLY A 8 11.65 -6.67 7.05
CA GLY A 8 12.51 -6.03 6.05
C GLY A 8 12.10 -4.57 5.80
N LYS A 9 11.70 -4.27 4.56
CA LYS A 9 11.30 -2.93 4.13
C LYS A 9 9.81 -2.63 4.36
N VAL A 10 8.98 -3.63 4.68
CA VAL A 10 7.52 -3.46 4.77
C VAL A 10 7.09 -3.50 6.22
N ARG A 11 6.21 -2.56 6.59
CA ARG A 11 5.49 -2.55 7.87
C ARG A 11 4.01 -2.31 7.60
N ALA A 12 3.15 -2.90 8.40
CA ALA A 12 1.73 -2.62 8.37
C ALA A 12 1.12 -2.59 9.77
N ARG A 13 -0.04 -1.94 9.88
CA ARG A 13 -0.91 -2.02 11.04
C ARG A 13 -2.35 -2.11 10.58
N GLU A 14 -3.19 -2.77 11.39
CA GLU A 14 -4.62 -2.76 11.17
C GLU A 14 -5.18 -1.45 11.73
N ILE A 15 -6.03 -0.81 10.94
CA ILE A 15 -6.74 0.42 11.30
C ILE A 15 -8.24 0.17 11.21
N ASN A 16 -9.06 1.09 11.71
CA ASN A 16 -10.51 0.89 11.67
C ASN A 16 -10.98 0.73 10.21
N GLY A 17 -11.58 -0.43 9.92
CA GLY A 17 -12.09 -0.76 8.59
C GLY A 17 -11.04 -1.15 7.55
N GLY A 18 -9.75 -1.32 7.89
CA GLY A 18 -8.74 -1.70 6.89
C GLY A 18 -7.30 -1.76 7.40
N ALA A 19 -6.35 -1.36 6.57
CA ALA A 19 -4.92 -1.45 6.87
C ALA A 19 -4.13 -0.22 6.41
N GLU A 20 -3.05 0.06 7.11
CA GLU A 20 -2.04 1.02 6.71
C GLU A 20 -0.71 0.30 6.52
N ILE A 21 -0.03 0.59 5.42
CA ILE A 21 1.24 -0.01 5.01
C ILE A 21 2.27 1.09 4.81
N ALA A 22 3.50 0.86 5.26
CA ALA A 22 4.67 1.67 4.98
C ALA A 22 5.77 0.80 4.37
N ILE A 23 6.34 1.25 3.25
CA ILE A 23 7.44 0.61 2.54
C ILE A 23 8.63 1.57 2.55
N GLU A 24 9.73 1.15 3.17
CA GLU A 24 10.96 1.95 3.25
C GLU A 24 11.79 1.80 1.97
N GLY A 25 12.18 2.94 1.39
CA GLY A 25 12.91 3.03 0.14
C GLY A 25 12.01 2.95 -1.08
N VAL A 26 12.44 3.62 -2.14
CA VAL A 26 11.77 3.61 -3.45
C VAL A 26 12.70 2.96 -4.47
N THR A 27 12.14 2.04 -5.25
CA THR A 27 12.74 1.54 -6.49
C THR A 27 11.90 2.01 -7.69
N THR A 28 12.56 2.19 -8.84
CA THR A 28 11.91 2.52 -10.12
C THR A 28 11.18 1.33 -10.76
N GLN A 29 11.32 0.12 -10.22
CA GLN A 29 10.68 -1.08 -10.76
C GLN A 29 9.33 -1.34 -10.08
N ALA A 30 8.22 -0.85 -10.66
CA ALA A 30 6.86 -1.05 -10.13
C ALA A 30 6.52 -2.54 -9.84
N ARG A 31 6.95 -3.45 -10.72
CA ARG A 31 6.73 -4.90 -10.58
C ARG A 31 7.32 -5.51 -9.31
N TYR A 32 8.27 -4.84 -8.66
CA TYR A 32 8.89 -5.29 -7.41
C TYR A 32 7.89 -5.29 -6.24
N TYR A 33 6.97 -4.32 -6.21
CA TYR A 33 6.10 -4.10 -5.05
C TYR A 33 5.03 -5.16 -4.89
N LYS A 34 4.49 -5.70 -5.99
CA LYS A 34 3.44 -6.73 -5.93
C LYS A 34 3.86 -7.96 -5.13
N PRO A 35 4.93 -8.70 -5.50
CA PRO A 35 5.34 -9.88 -4.74
C PRO A 35 5.83 -9.54 -3.34
N LEU A 36 6.48 -8.37 -3.16
CA LEU A 36 6.95 -7.93 -1.84
C LEU A 36 5.81 -7.79 -0.84
N VAL A 37 4.77 -7.05 -1.22
CA VAL A 37 3.61 -6.77 -0.34
C VAL A 37 2.73 -8.00 -0.20
N TYR A 38 2.49 -8.73 -1.30
CA TYR A 38 1.71 -9.98 -1.26
C TYR A 38 2.30 -10.99 -0.27
N GLU A 39 3.61 -11.26 -0.36
CA GLU A 39 4.27 -12.22 0.54
C GLU A 39 4.25 -11.76 2.00
N PHE A 40 4.38 -10.45 2.24
CA PHE A 40 4.27 -9.88 3.57
C PHE A 40 2.88 -10.11 4.19
N PHE A 41 1.79 -9.80 3.47
CA PHE A 41 0.43 -10.05 3.95
C PHE A 41 0.12 -11.54 4.11
N ARG A 42 0.68 -12.39 3.22
CA ARG A 42 0.48 -13.84 3.29
C ARG A 42 1.17 -14.47 4.51
N LYS A 43 2.38 -14.03 4.86
CA LYS A 43 3.25 -14.72 5.84
C LYS A 43 3.36 -14.02 7.19
N GLU A 44 3.38 -12.69 7.19
CA GLU A 44 3.73 -11.88 8.37
C GLU A 44 2.55 -11.10 8.93
N PHE A 45 1.63 -10.70 8.06
CA PHE A 45 0.51 -9.84 8.44
C PHE A 45 -0.83 -10.37 7.88
N PRO A 46 -1.28 -11.56 8.34
CA PRO A 46 -2.52 -12.15 7.88
C PRO A 46 -3.71 -11.35 8.42
N ILE A 47 -4.41 -10.68 7.51
CA ILE A 47 -5.70 -10.03 7.76
C ILE A 47 -6.77 -10.64 6.86
N ARG A 48 -8.04 -10.44 7.21
CA ARG A 48 -9.17 -10.93 6.41
C ARG A 48 -9.72 -9.81 5.53
N PRO A 49 -10.00 -10.07 4.24
CA PRO A 49 -10.60 -9.09 3.37
C PRO A 49 -12.02 -8.76 3.81
N ARG A 50 -12.48 -7.55 3.51
CA ARG A 50 -13.83 -7.07 3.84
C ARG A 50 -14.62 -6.71 2.58
N TYR A 51 -15.94 -6.90 2.63
CA TYR A 51 -16.89 -6.36 1.64
C TYR A 51 -17.14 -4.86 1.87
N GLY A 52 -17.74 -4.21 0.88
CA GLY A 52 -18.09 -2.78 0.89
C GLY A 52 -17.14 -1.94 0.04
N GLU A 53 -17.42 -0.65 -0.06
CA GLU A 53 -16.58 0.31 -0.78
C GLU A 53 -15.33 0.66 0.03
N PHE A 54 -14.23 0.93 -0.68
CA PHE A 54 -12.94 1.31 -0.10
C PHE A 54 -12.46 2.66 -0.62
N GLU A 55 -11.80 3.39 0.26
CA GLU A 55 -10.97 4.54 -0.06
C GLU A 55 -9.51 4.14 0.13
N VAL A 56 -8.70 4.34 -0.92
CA VAL A 56 -7.27 4.04 -0.91
C VAL A 56 -6.49 5.32 -1.18
N GLU A 57 -5.59 5.64 -0.26
CA GLU A 57 -4.62 6.72 -0.38
C GLU A 57 -3.22 6.11 -0.49
N LEU A 58 -2.50 6.46 -1.55
CA LEU A 58 -1.13 6.07 -1.80
C LEU A 58 -0.28 7.34 -1.89
N VAL A 59 0.70 7.45 -1.00
CA VAL A 59 1.65 8.56 -0.98
C VAL A 59 3.04 8.02 -1.21
N MET A 60 3.69 8.50 -2.26
CA MET A 60 5.07 8.22 -2.60
C MET A 60 5.92 9.44 -2.29
N GLU A 61 6.77 9.30 -1.28
CA GLU A 61 7.75 10.30 -0.86
C GLU A 61 9.12 9.96 -1.48
N TYR A 62 9.80 10.97 -2.00
CA TYR A 62 11.15 10.84 -2.55
C TYR A 62 12.08 11.95 -2.04
N VAL A 63 13.38 11.65 -1.98
CA VAL A 63 14.45 12.62 -1.69
C VAL A 63 15.29 12.85 -2.93
N GLY A 64 15.63 14.12 -3.20
CA GLY A 64 16.48 14.49 -4.33
C GLY A 64 15.71 14.49 -5.65
N GLU A 65 16.20 13.73 -6.63
CA GLU A 65 15.61 13.72 -7.97
C GLU A 65 14.30 12.95 -8.01
N VAL A 66 13.37 13.45 -8.84
CA VAL A 66 12.08 12.78 -9.06
C VAL A 66 12.34 11.40 -9.68
N PRO A 67 11.92 10.31 -9.02
CA PRO A 67 12.14 8.97 -9.55
C PRO A 67 11.34 8.75 -10.83
N ARG A 68 11.99 8.14 -11.82
CA ARG A 68 11.38 7.67 -13.06
C ARG A 68 10.56 6.39 -12.80
N LEU A 69 9.48 6.57 -12.05
CA LEU A 69 8.49 5.56 -11.71
C LEU A 69 7.12 6.15 -12.02
N ASP A 70 6.32 5.43 -12.81
CA ASP A 70 4.95 5.84 -13.08
C ASP A 70 4.08 5.50 -11.87
N LEU A 71 3.34 6.52 -11.41
CA LEU A 71 2.57 6.44 -10.18
C LEU A 71 1.36 5.51 -10.31
N ASP A 72 0.79 5.40 -11.51
CA ASP A 72 -0.27 4.46 -11.86
C ASP A 72 0.24 3.00 -11.85
N ASN A 73 1.43 2.75 -12.39
CA ASN A 73 2.06 1.42 -12.36
C ASN A 73 2.37 0.98 -10.93
N LEU A 74 2.87 1.90 -10.10
CA LEU A 74 3.07 1.66 -8.67
C LEU A 74 1.74 1.35 -7.97
N ALA A 75 0.72 2.18 -8.18
CA ALA A 75 -0.60 2.01 -7.59
C ALA A 75 -1.20 0.66 -7.98
N LYS A 76 -1.19 0.31 -9.27
CA LYS A 76 -1.68 -0.98 -9.77
C LYS A 76 -0.99 -2.15 -9.09
N ALA A 77 0.34 -2.12 -8.97
CA ALA A 77 1.11 -3.19 -8.33
C ALA A 77 0.77 -3.36 -6.84
N LEU A 78 0.52 -2.25 -6.13
CA LEU A 78 0.15 -2.27 -4.72
C LEU A 78 -1.30 -2.72 -4.51
N LEU A 79 -2.25 -2.22 -5.30
CA LEU A 79 -3.66 -2.64 -5.25
C LEU A 79 -3.80 -4.14 -5.51
N ASP A 80 -3.12 -4.65 -6.54
CA ASP A 80 -3.05 -6.08 -6.85
C ASP A 80 -2.52 -6.92 -5.67
N ALA A 81 -1.59 -6.37 -4.88
CA ALA A 81 -1.01 -7.06 -3.74
C ALA A 81 -1.92 -7.07 -2.51
N LEU A 82 -2.81 -6.08 -2.38
CA LEU A 82 -3.79 -5.99 -1.30
C LEU A 82 -5.06 -6.79 -1.59
N LYS A 83 -5.34 -7.08 -2.87
CA LYS A 83 -6.47 -7.89 -3.31
C LYS A 83 -6.43 -9.28 -2.65
N GLY A 84 -7.57 -9.70 -2.09
CA GLY A 84 -7.71 -10.93 -1.32
C GLY A 84 -7.21 -10.84 0.13
N HIS A 85 -6.58 -9.73 0.52
CA HIS A 85 -6.10 -9.49 1.89
C HIS A 85 -6.88 -8.37 2.59
N VAL A 86 -6.99 -7.19 1.97
CA VAL A 86 -7.71 -6.03 2.54
C VAL A 86 -9.16 -5.96 2.03
N PHE A 87 -9.33 -6.13 0.73
CA PHE A 87 -10.59 -6.19 0.00
C PHE A 87 -10.61 -7.41 -0.92
N PHE A 88 -11.77 -7.91 -1.31
CA PHE A 88 -11.88 -9.07 -2.19
C PHE A 88 -11.47 -8.74 -3.62
N ASP A 89 -11.83 -7.55 -4.10
CA ASP A 89 -11.61 -7.14 -5.48
C ASP A 89 -11.35 -5.63 -5.59
N ASP A 90 -10.57 -5.23 -6.59
CA ASP A 90 -10.24 -3.83 -6.88
C ASP A 90 -11.45 -3.02 -7.34
N SER A 91 -12.51 -3.67 -7.85
CA SER A 91 -13.82 -3.06 -8.08
C SER A 91 -14.48 -2.48 -6.82
N GLN A 92 -14.03 -2.87 -5.62
CA GLN A 92 -14.50 -2.28 -4.37
C GLN A 92 -13.90 -0.89 -4.09
N ILE A 93 -12.88 -0.44 -4.84
CA ILE A 93 -12.23 0.84 -4.61
C ILE A 93 -13.08 1.96 -5.24
N ALA A 94 -13.79 2.70 -4.40
CA ALA A 94 -14.65 3.82 -4.82
C ALA A 94 -13.89 5.16 -4.89
N ARG A 95 -12.73 5.26 -4.22
CA ARG A 95 -11.83 6.40 -4.33
C ARG A 95 -10.38 5.95 -4.25
N LEU A 96 -9.59 6.42 -5.20
CA LEU A 96 -8.15 6.23 -5.24
C LEU A 96 -7.46 7.59 -5.33
N LEU A 97 -6.64 7.92 -4.34
CA LEU A 97 -5.73 9.04 -4.39
C LEU A 97 -4.31 8.49 -4.50
N CYS A 98 -3.61 8.88 -5.56
CA CYS A 98 -2.18 8.60 -5.69
C CYS A 98 -1.44 9.93 -5.75
N GLU A 99 -0.51 10.13 -4.83
CA GLU A 99 0.31 11.34 -4.75
C GLU A 99 1.80 10.97 -4.80
N ARG A 100 2.56 11.74 -5.58
CA ARG A 100 4.02 11.75 -5.49
C ARG A 100 4.45 13.12 -4.99
N ARG A 101 5.19 13.16 -3.89
CA ARG A 101 5.65 14.40 -3.25
C ARG A 101 7.10 14.27 -2.77
N ALA A 102 7.79 15.41 -2.67
CA ALA A 102 9.07 15.45 -1.98
C ALA A 102 8.85 15.18 -0.49
N GLY A 103 9.78 14.45 0.14
CA GLY A 103 9.73 14.15 1.57
C GLY A 103 11.12 14.10 2.19
N GLU A 104 11.20 13.68 3.46
CA GLU A 104 12.46 13.57 4.19
C GLU A 104 13.21 12.25 3.92
N ARG A 105 12.51 11.28 3.32
CA ARG A 105 13.04 9.94 3.00
C ARG A 105 12.25 9.31 1.87
N ASP A 106 12.90 8.39 1.16
CA ASP A 106 12.24 7.57 0.17
C ASP A 106 11.29 6.58 0.86
N ARG A 107 9.99 6.72 0.61
CA ARG A 107 8.96 5.92 1.28
C ARG A 107 7.69 5.85 0.45
N ILE A 108 7.00 4.72 0.54
CA ILE A 108 5.63 4.60 0.05
C ILE A 108 4.71 4.27 1.22
N THR A 109 3.66 5.05 1.40
CA THR A 109 2.60 4.80 2.38
C THR A 109 1.32 4.48 1.65
N VAL A 110 0.62 3.41 2.06
CA VAL A 110 -0.69 3.05 1.54
C VAL A 110 -1.65 2.96 2.70
N ARG A 111 -2.77 3.66 2.62
CA ARG A 111 -3.87 3.56 3.57
C ARG A 111 -5.11 3.11 2.81
N ALA A 112 -5.62 1.94 3.15
CA ALA A 112 -6.83 1.37 2.55
C ALA A 112 -7.87 1.17 3.66
N VAL A 113 -8.98 1.89 3.57
CA VAL A 113 -10.06 1.84 4.57
C VAL A 113 -11.40 1.63 3.91
N ARG A 114 -12.23 0.78 4.52
CA ARG A 114 -13.63 0.65 4.12
C ARG A 114 -14.36 1.97 4.40
N ARG A 115 -15.16 2.42 3.46
CA ARG A 115 -16.13 3.51 3.65
C ARG A 115 -17.28 3.02 4.52
N ASP A 116 -17.78 3.90 5.37
CA ASP A 116 -19.00 3.67 6.15
C ASP A 116 -20.26 3.95 5.31
#